data_AF-A0AAD4SP09-F1
#
_entry.id   AF-A0AAD4SP09-F1
#
_cell.length_a   1.000
_cell.length_b   1.000
_cell.length_c   1.000
_cell.angle_alpha   90.00
_cell.angle_beta   90.00
_cell.angle_gamma   90.00
#
_symmetry.space_group_name_H-M   'P 1'
#
loop_
_entity.id
_entity.type
_entity.pdbx_description
1 polymer ?
#
loop_
_entity_poly.entity_id
_entity_poly.type
_entity_poly.pdbx_seq_one_letter_code
_entity_poly.pdbx_strand_id
1 'polypeptide(L)'
;MSVETSQKNKGKEEEFLRCHQCVGLKYKGVVVCYKNCKVKQYCLTCIRRWYPGHITEAIAESCPFCRGSCTCKPCLRFCKVSKMKAEERLKHCKYLLQALLPVLNQIHEEQAMEKELEAKIQGVWLKLVHHLPVLNQILEEQAMGDAETLAIMVRH
;
A
#
# COMPACT_ATOMS: atom_id res chain seq x y z
N MET A 1 -24.48 75.18 -13.65
CA MET A 1 -23.84 74.55 -12.47
C MET A 1 -23.67 73.08 -12.78
N SER A 2 -22.41 72.65 -12.78
CA SER A 2 -21.92 71.43 -13.41
C SER A 2 -22.47 70.16 -12.80
N VAL A 3 -22.70 69.18 -13.67
CA VAL A 3 -23.08 67.80 -13.36
C VAL A 3 -21.81 67.05 -12.92
N GLU A 4 -21.76 66.61 -11.67
CA GLU A 4 -20.72 65.71 -11.18
C GLU A 4 -21.31 64.32 -10.93
N THR A 5 -21.29 63.48 -11.96
CA THR A 5 -21.50 62.04 -11.83
C THR A 5 -20.23 61.39 -11.26
N SER A 6 -20.24 61.06 -9.96
CA SER A 6 -19.20 60.24 -9.34
C SER A 6 -19.25 58.81 -9.87
N GLN A 7 -18.23 58.45 -10.64
CA GLN A 7 -17.97 57.11 -11.13
C GLN A 7 -17.64 56.18 -9.95
N LYS A 8 -18.55 55.26 -9.62
CA LYS A 8 -18.31 54.21 -8.62
C LYS A 8 -17.65 53.01 -9.31
N ASN A 9 -16.34 52.85 -9.07
CA ASN A 9 -15.53 51.74 -9.57
C ASN A 9 -16.17 50.37 -9.24
N LYS A 10 -16.47 49.58 -10.26
CA LYS A 10 -16.82 48.15 -10.13
C LYS A 10 -15.56 47.36 -9.80
N GLY A 11 -15.29 47.18 -8.51
CA GLY A 11 -14.31 46.20 -8.05
C GLY A 11 -14.76 44.81 -8.48
N LYS A 12 -13.90 44.08 -9.21
CA LYS A 12 -14.12 42.68 -9.55
C LYS A 12 -14.15 41.89 -8.25
N GLU A 13 -15.31 41.39 -7.84
CA GLU A 13 -15.40 40.41 -6.74
C GLU A 13 -14.55 39.19 -7.15
N GLU A 14 -13.43 38.97 -6.46
CA GLU A 14 -12.58 37.82 -6.68
C GLU A 14 -13.35 36.56 -6.24
N GLU A 15 -13.79 35.76 -7.21
CA GLU A 15 -14.61 34.57 -6.96
C GLU A 15 -13.77 33.49 -6.26
N PHE A 16 -14.02 33.26 -4.97
CA PHE A 16 -13.35 32.21 -4.21
C PHE A 16 -13.89 30.84 -4.57
N LEU A 17 -13.01 29.97 -5.06
CA LEU A 17 -13.34 28.61 -5.49
C LEU A 17 -13.05 27.60 -4.38
N ARG A 18 -14.08 26.89 -3.93
CA ARG A 18 -13.97 25.83 -2.92
C ARG A 18 -13.42 24.53 -3.52
N CYS A 19 -12.26 24.08 -3.04
CA CYS A 19 -11.69 22.79 -3.44
C CYS A 19 -12.55 21.63 -2.92
N HIS A 20 -12.85 20.66 -3.78
CA HIS A 20 -13.64 19.48 -3.41
C HIS A 20 -12.91 18.57 -2.39
N GLN A 21 -11.57 18.44 -2.50
CA GLN A 21 -10.78 17.55 -1.64
C GLN A 21 -10.63 18.09 -0.21
N CYS A 22 -10.12 19.33 -0.07
CA CYS A 22 -9.84 19.92 1.24
C CYS A 22 -10.94 20.84 1.76
N VAL A 23 -11.97 21.12 0.96
CA VAL A 23 -13.10 22.01 1.30
C VAL A 23 -12.67 23.47 1.54
N GLY A 24 -11.38 23.79 1.40
CA GLY A 24 -10.84 25.14 1.56
C GLY A 24 -11.11 26.03 0.35
N LEU A 25 -11.35 27.31 0.62
CA LEU A 25 -11.47 28.37 -0.39
C LEU A 25 -10.11 28.67 -1.03
N LYS A 26 -10.12 28.93 -2.33
CA LYS A 26 -8.93 29.19 -3.15
C LYS A 26 -9.22 30.32 -4.11
N TYR A 27 -8.34 31.31 -4.14
CA TYR A 27 -8.42 32.45 -5.05
C TYR A 27 -7.73 32.15 -6.40
N LYS A 28 -6.72 31.26 -6.43
CA LYS A 28 -5.95 30.83 -7.61
C LYS A 28 -5.51 29.37 -7.50
N GLY A 29 -5.04 28.80 -8.61
CA GLY A 29 -4.42 27.47 -8.62
C GLY A 29 -5.42 26.34 -8.35
N VAL A 30 -6.59 26.42 -8.98
CA VAL A 30 -7.59 25.35 -8.98
C VAL A 30 -7.79 24.82 -10.40
N VAL A 31 -8.02 23.52 -10.50
CA VAL A 31 -8.40 22.85 -11.73
C VAL A 31 -9.87 22.50 -11.63
N VAL A 32 -10.67 23.05 -12.54
CA VAL A 32 -12.10 22.76 -12.67
C VAL A 32 -12.29 21.61 -13.66
N CYS A 33 -13.15 20.66 -13.31
CA CYS A 33 -13.52 19.59 -14.23
C CYS A 33 -14.46 20.13 -15.32
N TYR A 34 -13.96 20.54 -16.47
CA TYR A 34 -14.76 21.22 -17.49
C TYR A 34 -15.57 20.28 -18.38
N LYS A 35 -15.16 19.01 -18.52
CA LYS A 35 -15.80 18.08 -19.47
C LYS A 35 -16.91 17.25 -18.81
N ASN A 36 -16.60 16.53 -17.74
CA ASN A 36 -17.54 15.57 -17.15
C ASN A 36 -18.60 16.18 -16.22
N CYS A 37 -18.19 16.77 -15.10
CA CYS A 37 -19.18 17.26 -14.12
C CYS A 37 -19.36 18.77 -14.09
N LYS A 38 -18.44 19.58 -14.64
CA LYS A 38 -18.51 21.05 -14.69
C LYS A 38 -18.65 21.76 -13.34
N VAL A 39 -18.57 21.02 -12.24
CA VAL A 39 -18.87 21.50 -10.88
C VAL A 39 -17.71 21.24 -9.92
N LYS A 40 -17.06 20.06 -10.00
CA LYS A 40 -15.99 19.71 -9.07
C LYS A 40 -14.68 20.37 -9.49
N GLN A 41 -13.97 20.88 -8.49
CA GLN A 41 -12.69 21.55 -8.68
C GLN A 41 -11.72 21.20 -7.57
N TYR A 42 -10.43 21.22 -7.88
CA TYR A 42 -9.37 20.75 -6.99
C TYR A 42 -8.22 21.75 -6.99
N CYS A 43 -7.71 22.13 -5.81
CA CYS A 43 -6.51 22.96 -5.75
C CYS A 43 -5.27 22.15 -6.14
N LEU A 44 -4.27 22.83 -6.73
CA LEU A 44 -3.02 22.20 -7.16
C LEU A 44 -2.32 21.45 -6.03
N THR A 45 -2.37 21.96 -4.79
CA THR A 45 -1.82 21.27 -3.62
C THR A 45 -2.50 19.92 -3.38
N CYS A 46 -3.82 19.85 -3.53
CA CYS A 46 -4.54 18.58 -3.38
C CYS A 46 -4.26 17.64 -4.55
N ILE A 47 -4.14 18.16 -5.77
CA ILE A 47 -3.79 17.35 -6.95
C ILE A 47 -2.44 16.68 -6.75
N ARG A 48 -1.40 17.47 -6.45
CA ARG A 48 -0.03 16.96 -6.26
C ARG A 48 0.07 15.95 -5.13
N ARG A 49 -0.67 16.17 -4.04
CA ARG A 49 -0.60 15.31 -2.85
C ARG A 49 -1.38 14.01 -3.01
N TRP A 50 -2.58 14.06 -3.58
CA TRP A 50 -3.52 12.92 -3.57
C TRP A 50 -3.56 12.17 -4.89
N TYR A 51 -3.07 12.76 -5.97
CA TYR A 51 -3.11 12.18 -7.32
C TYR A 51 -1.75 12.34 -8.01
N PRO A 52 -0.64 11.85 -7.41
CA PRO A 52 0.68 11.89 -8.03
C PRO A 52 0.65 11.13 -9.36
N GLY A 53 1.23 11.70 -10.41
CA GLY A 53 1.23 11.13 -11.76
C GLY A 53 0.05 11.53 -12.66
N HIS A 54 -0.99 12.17 -12.11
CA HIS A 54 -2.02 12.78 -12.95
C HIS A 54 -1.64 14.19 -13.36
N ILE A 55 -1.58 14.46 -14.67
CA ILE A 55 -1.47 15.82 -15.20
C ILE A 55 -2.77 16.59 -14.97
N THR A 56 -2.67 17.91 -14.83
CA THR A 56 -3.79 18.80 -14.51
C THR A 56 -4.90 18.75 -15.55
N GLU A 57 -4.53 18.56 -16.82
CA GLU A 57 -5.43 18.47 -17.97
C GLU A 57 -6.30 17.21 -17.88
N ALA A 58 -5.71 16.08 -17.50
CA ALA A 58 -6.44 14.83 -17.31
C ALA A 58 -7.48 14.93 -16.16
N ILE A 59 -7.15 15.68 -15.10
CA ILE A 59 -8.09 15.98 -14.01
C ILE A 59 -9.18 16.94 -14.47
N ALA A 60 -8.83 17.92 -15.31
CA ALA A 60 -9.78 18.87 -15.89
C ALA A 60 -10.78 18.19 -16.85
N GLU A 61 -10.33 17.20 -17.62
CA GLU A 61 -11.20 16.35 -18.43
C GLU A 61 -12.10 15.46 -17.58
N SER A 62 -11.53 14.71 -16.63
CA SER A 62 -12.28 13.84 -15.75
C SER A 62 -11.68 13.84 -14.36
N CYS A 63 -12.35 14.51 -13.43
CA CYS A 63 -11.85 14.62 -12.07
C CYS A 63 -11.96 13.30 -11.28
N PRO A 64 -11.22 13.15 -10.17
CA PRO A 64 -11.29 11.97 -9.31
C PRO A 64 -12.71 11.60 -8.87
N PHE A 65 -13.60 12.57 -8.67
CA PHE A 65 -15.01 12.31 -8.37
C PHE A 65 -15.71 11.58 -9.54
N CYS A 66 -15.55 12.07 -10.76
CA CYS A 66 -16.13 11.45 -11.96
C CYS A 66 -15.55 10.07 -12.26
N ARG A 67 -14.26 9.86 -11.94
CA ARG A 67 -13.57 8.57 -12.11
C ARG A 67 -13.86 7.57 -10.99
N GLY A 68 -14.58 7.97 -9.93
CA GLY A 68 -14.78 7.12 -8.76
C GLY A 68 -13.53 6.89 -7.92
N SER A 69 -12.46 7.66 -8.15
CA SER A 69 -11.18 7.56 -7.43
C SER A 69 -10.97 8.67 -6.40
N CYS A 70 -11.99 9.50 -6.12
CA CYS A 70 -11.90 10.57 -5.14
C CYS A 70 -11.74 10.04 -3.72
N THR A 71 -10.67 10.47 -3.04
CA THR A 71 -10.32 10.02 -1.68
C THR A 71 -10.77 10.98 -0.58
N CYS A 72 -11.61 11.98 -0.89
CA CYS A 72 -12.07 12.92 0.14
C CYS A 72 -13.07 12.25 1.11
N LYS A 73 -13.10 12.70 2.38
CA LYS A 73 -13.94 12.11 3.43
C LYS A 73 -15.43 11.96 3.03
N PRO A 74 -16.07 12.96 2.36
CA PRO A 74 -17.45 12.79 1.88
C PRO A 74 -17.60 11.68 0.83
N CYS A 75 -16.68 11.57 -0.13
CA CYS A 75 -16.76 10.59 -1.22
C CYS A 75 -16.50 9.17 -0.75
N LEU A 76 -15.58 8.98 0.20
CA LEU A 76 -15.31 7.67 0.79
C LEU A 76 -16.51 7.15 1.59
N ARG A 77 -17.20 8.04 2.33
CA ARG A 77 -18.43 7.67 3.05
C ARG A 77 -19.60 7.35 2.12
N PHE A 78 -19.59 7.90 0.91
CA PHE A 78 -20.62 7.71 -0.10
C PHE A 78 -20.17 6.75 -1.21
N CYS A 79 -19.23 5.85 -0.92
CA CYS A 79 -18.70 4.91 -1.89
C CYS A 79 -19.88 4.14 -2.48
N LYS A 80 -20.30 4.56 -3.68
CA LYS A 80 -21.33 3.88 -4.43
C LYS A 80 -20.70 2.55 -4.78
N VAL A 81 -21.06 1.50 -4.06
CA VAL A 81 -21.01 0.13 -4.59
C VAL A 81 -21.54 0.27 -6.00
N SER A 82 -20.68 -0.02 -6.98
CA SER A 82 -21.00 0.22 -8.38
C SER A 82 -22.40 -0.31 -8.64
N LYS A 83 -23.26 0.47 -9.31
CA LYS A 83 -24.55 -0.04 -9.79
C LYS A 83 -24.33 -1.03 -10.95
N MET A 84 -23.34 -1.91 -10.83
CA MET A 84 -23.20 -3.03 -11.74
C MET A 84 -24.40 -3.92 -11.52
N LYS A 85 -25.03 -4.31 -12.63
CA LYS A 85 -26.11 -5.29 -12.59
C LYS A 85 -25.56 -6.60 -12.01
N ALA A 86 -26.41 -7.38 -11.36
CA ALA A 86 -25.98 -8.60 -10.68
C ALA A 86 -25.24 -9.55 -11.64
N GLU A 87 -25.65 -9.60 -12.90
CA GLU A 87 -25.05 -10.43 -13.95
C GLU A 87 -23.64 -9.97 -14.33
N GLU A 88 -23.41 -8.64 -14.40
CA GLU A 88 -22.09 -8.07 -14.68
C GLU A 88 -21.14 -8.30 -13.51
N ARG A 89 -21.65 -8.18 -12.28
CA ARG A 89 -20.87 -8.49 -11.07
C ARG A 89 -20.46 -9.94 -11.05
N LEU A 90 -21.37 -10.86 -11.35
CA LEU A 90 -21.09 -12.30 -11.38
C LEU A 90 -20.03 -12.64 -12.44
N LYS A 91 -20.13 -12.06 -13.64
CA LYS A 91 -19.10 -12.21 -14.70
C LYS A 91 -17.73 -11.71 -14.23
N HIS A 92 -17.69 -10.54 -13.60
CA HIS A 92 -16.45 -9.97 -13.10
C HIS A 92 -15.84 -10.80 -11.98
N CYS A 93 -16.63 -11.26 -11.01
CA CYS A 93 -16.17 -12.16 -9.95
C CYS A 93 -15.64 -13.47 -10.52
N LYS A 94 -16.32 -14.06 -11.50
CA LYS A 94 -15.86 -15.29 -12.16
C LYS A 94 -14.51 -15.08 -12.85
N TYR A 95 -14.35 -13.97 -13.57
CA TYR A 95 -13.08 -13.62 -14.19
C TYR A 95 -11.96 -13.45 -13.15
N LEU A 96 -12.22 -12.74 -12.06
CA LEU A 96 -11.24 -12.55 -10.99
C LEU A 96 -10.84 -13.89 -10.36
N LEU A 97 -11.80 -14.76 -10.06
CA LEU A 97 -11.51 -16.10 -9.55
C LEU A 97 -10.65 -16.90 -10.53
N GLN A 98 -10.98 -16.88 -11.82
CA GLN A 98 -10.21 -17.59 -12.84
C GLN A 98 -8.78 -17.05 -12.96
N ALA A 99 -8.60 -15.74 -12.88
CA ALA A 99 -7.29 -15.10 -12.98
C ALA A 99 -6.43 -15.32 -11.72
N LEU A 100 -7.04 -15.29 -10.53
CA LEU A 100 -6.32 -15.38 -9.26
C LEU A 100 -6.10 -16.81 -8.78
N LEU A 101 -6.97 -17.75 -9.14
CA LEU A 101 -6.89 -19.14 -8.64
C LEU A 101 -5.52 -19.79 -8.89
N PRO A 102 -4.89 -19.68 -10.09
CA PRO A 102 -3.57 -20.27 -10.30
C PRO A 102 -2.50 -19.68 -9.38
N VAL A 103 -2.53 -18.35 -9.19
CA VAL A 103 -1.59 -17.64 -8.32
C VAL A 103 -1.78 -18.05 -6.86
N LEU A 104 -3.03 -18.17 -6.42
CA LEU A 104 -3.35 -18.60 -5.06
C LEU A 104 -2.93 -20.05 -4.80
N ASN A 105 -3.08 -20.94 -5.78
CA ASN A 105 -2.61 -22.32 -5.68
C ASN A 105 -1.08 -22.37 -5.58
N GLN A 106 -0.37 -21.60 -6.41
CA GLN A 106 1.08 -21.51 -6.33
C GLN A 106 1.54 -21.03 -4.94
N ILE A 107 0.95 -19.96 -4.42
CA ILE A 107 1.26 -19.46 -3.07
C ILE A 107 0.99 -20.54 -2.01
N HIS A 108 -0.11 -21.26 -2.14
CA HIS A 108 -0.46 -22.32 -1.20
C HIS A 108 0.56 -23.47 -1.21
N GLU A 109 1.03 -23.88 -2.39
CA GLU A 109 2.07 -24.91 -2.54
C GLU A 109 3.41 -24.44 -1.96
N GLU A 110 3.82 -23.20 -2.26
CA GLU A 110 5.04 -22.59 -1.72
C GLU A 110 5.01 -22.54 -0.19
N GLN A 111 3.89 -22.12 0.40
CA GLN A 111 3.71 -22.07 1.85
C GLN A 111 3.69 -23.45 2.51
N ALA A 112 3.12 -24.47 1.84
CA ALA A 112 3.13 -25.84 2.35
C ALA A 112 4.56 -26.40 2.42
N MET A 113 5.34 -26.16 1.37
CA MET A 113 6.74 -26.56 1.30
C MET A 113 7.61 -25.83 2.33
N GLU A 114 7.42 -24.51 2.50
CA GLU A 114 8.12 -23.72 3.50
C GLU A 114 7.89 -24.27 4.91
N LYS A 115 6.63 -24.53 5.27
CA LYS A 115 6.27 -25.11 6.59
C LYS A 115 6.91 -26.47 6.82
N GLU A 116 6.94 -27.34 5.81
CA GLU A 116 7.59 -28.65 5.95
C GLU A 116 9.10 -28.51 6.17
N LEU A 117 9.74 -27.58 5.45
CA LEU A 117 11.17 -27.29 5.60
C LEU A 117 11.47 -26.73 7.00
N GLU A 118 10.69 -25.76 7.47
CA GLU A 118 10.83 -25.18 8.81
C GLU A 118 10.70 -26.24 9.91
N ALA A 119 9.72 -27.15 9.80
CA ALA A 119 9.56 -28.25 10.75
C ALA A 119 10.78 -29.19 10.77
N LYS A 120 11.35 -29.50 9.60
CA LYS A 120 12.59 -30.31 9.51
C LYS A 120 13.77 -29.59 10.16
N ILE A 121 13.95 -28.30 9.89
CA ILE A 121 15.03 -27.49 10.47
C ILE A 121 14.90 -27.45 12.00
N GLN A 122 13.70 -27.18 12.52
CA GLN A 122 13.45 -27.18 13.96
C GLN A 122 13.74 -28.55 14.59
N GLY A 123 13.34 -29.65 13.94
CA GLY A 123 13.64 -31.00 14.41
C GLY A 123 15.14 -31.31 14.44
N VAL A 124 15.91 -30.88 13.43
CA VAL A 124 17.37 -31.04 13.39
C VAL A 124 18.03 -30.19 14.48
N TRP A 125 17.57 -28.96 14.66
CA TRP A 125 18.10 -28.05 15.67
C TRP A 125 17.89 -28.60 17.09
N LEU A 126 16.70 -29.11 17.40
CA LEU A 126 16.42 -29.75 18.69
C LEU A 126 17.34 -30.95 18.95
N LYS A 127 17.57 -31.80 17.95
CA LYS A 127 18.52 -32.92 18.06
C LYS A 127 19.94 -32.43 18.33
N LEU A 128 20.41 -31.44 17.57
CA LEU A 128 21.75 -30.87 17.76
C LEU A 128 21.92 -30.30 19.17
N VAL A 129 20.96 -29.51 19.66
CA VAL A 129 21.01 -28.92 21.00
C VAL A 129 20.98 -30.00 22.10
N HIS A 130 20.22 -31.09 21.91
CA HIS A 130 20.20 -32.20 22.86
C HIS A 130 21.50 -33.02 22.87
N HIS A 131 22.15 -33.21 21.72
CA HIS A 131 23.36 -34.03 21.62
C HIS A 131 24.66 -33.25 21.87
N LEU A 132 24.65 -31.91 21.75
CA LEU A 132 25.83 -31.07 21.96
C LEU A 132 26.50 -31.26 23.33
N PRO A 133 25.76 -31.33 24.46
CA PRO A 133 26.36 -31.55 25.78
C PRO A 133 27.03 -32.92 25.89
N VAL A 134 26.42 -33.95 25.29
CA VAL A 134 26.95 -35.32 25.29
C VAL A 134 28.22 -35.42 24.46
N LEU A 135 28.23 -34.81 23.27
CA LEU A 135 29.42 -34.76 22.42
C LEU A 135 30.58 -34.00 23.08
N ASN A 136 30.28 -32.89 23.77
CA ASN A 136 31.29 -32.16 24.54
C ASN A 136 31.87 -33.01 25.68
N GLN A 137 31.01 -33.71 26.43
CA GLN A 137 31.46 -34.59 27.50
C GLN A 137 32.37 -35.72 26.99
N ILE A 138 32.00 -36.36 25.87
CA ILE A 138 32.83 -37.41 25.25
C ILE A 138 34.20 -36.84 24.84
N LEU A 139 34.25 -35.65 24.24
CA LEU A 139 35.50 -35.01 23.85
C LEU A 139 36.41 -34.69 25.05
N GLU A 140 35.83 -34.26 26.17
CA GLU A 140 36.56 -34.02 27.41
C GLU A 140 37.14 -35.31 27.99
N GLU A 141 36.34 -36.38 28.06
CA GLU A 141 36.77 -37.70 28.54
C GLU A 141 37.89 -38.28 27.67
N GLN A 142 37.80 -38.10 26.35
CA GLN A 142 38.78 -38.59 25.39
C GLN A 142 40.09 -37.80 25.45
N ALA A 143 40.02 -36.47 25.61
CA ALA A 143 41.19 -35.63 25.82
C ALA A 143 41.94 -35.96 27.12
N MET A 144 41.22 -36.30 28.20
CA MET A 144 41.84 -36.76 29.44
C MET A 144 42.54 -38.11 29.26
N GLY A 145 41.90 -39.07 28.60
CA GLY A 145 42.48 -40.39 28.34
C GLY A 145 43.72 -40.35 27.43
N ASP A 146 43.69 -39.50 26.40
CA ASP A 146 44.85 -39.28 25.51
C ASP A 146 46.02 -38.63 26.26
N ALA A 147 45.74 -37.65 27.14
CA ALA A 147 46.77 -37.02 27.96
C ALA A 147 47.39 -37.99 28.97
N GLU A 148 46.59 -38.87 29.57
CA GLU A 148 47.07 -39.90 30.49
C GLU A 148 47.94 -40.93 29.78
N THR A 149 47.51 -41.38 28.59
CA THR A 149 48.27 -42.31 27.74
C THR A 149 49.63 -41.71 27.35
N LEU A 150 49.65 -40.44 26.94
CA LEU A 150 50.89 -39.75 26.58
C LEU A 150 51.84 -39.61 27.79
N ALA A 151 51.28 -39.31 28.98
CA ALA A 151 52.06 -39.18 30.21
C ALA A 151 52.65 -40.51 30.70
N ILE A 152 52.05 -41.65 30.33
CA ILE A 152 52.61 -42.99 30.56
C ILE A 152 53.75 -43.25 29.57
N MET A 153 53.57 -42.94 28.29
CA MET A 153 54.58 -43.17 27.24
C MET A 153 55.87 -42.36 27.44
N VAL A 154 55.81 -41.18 28.06
CA VAL A 154 56.97 -40.31 28.32
C VAL A 154 57.71 -40.67 29.63
N ARG A 155 57.13 -41.50 30.49
CA ARG A 155 57.73 -41.90 31.78
C ARG A 155 58.62 -43.14 31.73
N HIS A 156 58.78 -43.74 30.55
CA HIS A 156 59.73 -44.82 30.25
C HIS A 156 60.82 -44.34 29.30
#